data_AF-A0A520QUC3-F1
#
_entry.id   AF-A0A520QUC3-F1
#
_cell.length_a   1.000
_cell.length_b   1.000
_cell.length_c   1.000
_cell.angle_alpha   90.00
_cell.angle_beta   90.00
_cell.angle_gamma   90.00
#
_symmetry.space_group_name_H-M   'P 1'
#
loop_
_entity.id
_entity.type
_entity.pdbx_description
1 polymer ?
#
loop_
_entity_poly.entity_id
_entity_poly.type
_entity_poly.pdbx_seq_one_letter_code
_entity_poly.pdbx_strand_id
1 'polypeptide(L)'
;VTVLGHIQRGGSPSSFDRILATRYGVSAAELVAAEQFGKMVSLRNGEIEPVDLACAVAAPKRVDPAGQLVRQARDLGVSFGA
;
A
#
# COMPACT_ATOMS: atom_id res chain seq x y z
N VAL A 1 -9.23 -0.65 27.82
CA VAL A 1 -9.30 -0.15 26.43
C VAL A 1 -7.96 0.49 26.10
N THR A 2 -7.33 0.10 24.99
CA THR A 2 -6.05 0.66 24.54
C THR A 2 -6.25 1.28 23.16
N VAL A 3 -5.79 2.52 22.98
CA VAL A 3 -5.87 3.26 21.71
C VAL A 3 -4.45 3.64 21.31
N LEU A 4 -3.96 3.10 20.20
CA LEU A 4 -2.55 3.26 19.78
C LEU A 4 -2.26 4.66 19.22
N GLY A 5 -3.13 5.19 18.36
CA GLY A 5 -2.98 6.53 17.78
C GLY A 5 -1.68 6.71 16.99
N HIS A 6 -1.01 7.85 17.21
CA HIS A 6 0.15 8.29 16.41
C HIS A 6 1.38 7.37 16.48
N ILE A 7 1.48 6.48 17.47
CA ILE A 7 2.60 5.54 17.57
C ILE A 7 2.69 4.62 16.34
N GLN A 8 1.57 4.39 15.65
CA GLN A 8 1.50 3.57 14.43
C GLN A 8 2.12 4.25 13.19
N ARG A 9 2.43 5.55 13.25
CA ARG A 9 3.05 6.31 12.15
C ARG A 9 4.54 6.56 12.36
N GLY A 10 5.09 6.16 13.51
CA GLY A 10 6.50 6.29 13.85
C GLY A 10 7.24 4.95 13.85
N GLY A 11 8.49 4.98 14.31
CA GLY A 11 9.35 3.80 14.38
C GLY A 11 10.24 3.61 13.15
N SER A 12 11.24 2.74 13.28
CA SER A 12 12.16 2.41 12.18
C SER A 12 11.46 1.54 11.14
N PRO A 13 11.54 1.86 9.83
CA PRO A 13 10.96 1.03 8.78
C PRO A 13 11.52 -0.40 8.79
N SER A 14 10.66 -1.36 8.46
CA SER A 14 11.05 -2.78 8.32
C SER A 14 11.98 -2.99 7.12
N SER A 15 12.58 -4.19 7.00
CA SER A 15 13.38 -4.54 5.82
C SER A 15 12.56 -4.47 4.53
N PHE A 16 11.30 -4.92 4.58
CA PHE A 16 10.37 -4.84 3.46
C PHE A 16 10.11 -3.39 3.05
N ASP A 17 9.80 -2.51 4.00
CA ASP A 17 9.53 -1.10 3.71
C ASP A 17 10.74 -0.40 3.06
N ARG A 18 11.95 -0.71 3.52
CA ARG A 18 13.19 -0.15 2.94
C ARG A 18 13.40 -0.60 1.51
N ILE A 19 13.24 -1.90 1.23
CA ILE A 19 13.37 -2.44 -0.12
C ILE A 19 12.30 -1.84 -1.03
N LEU A 20 11.05 -1.77 -0.56
CA LEU A 20 9.94 -1.21 -1.33
C LEU A 20 10.16 0.28 -1.63
N ALA A 21 10.58 1.08 -0.65
CA ALA A 21 10.87 2.49 -0.83
C ALA A 21 11.99 2.72 -1.87
N THR A 22 13.06 1.93 -1.82
CA THR A 22 14.14 2.00 -2.82
C THR A 22 13.63 1.66 -4.21
N ARG A 23 12.86 0.57 -4.36
CA ARG A 23 12.25 0.18 -5.64
C ARG A 23 11.35 1.29 -6.21
N TYR A 24 10.54 1.91 -5.36
CA TYR A 24 9.68 3.02 -5.76
C TYR A 24 10.48 4.26 -6.18
N GLY A 25 11.50 4.63 -5.39
CA GLY A 25 12.33 5.80 -5.68
C GLY A 25 13.09 5.68 -7.00
N VAL A 26 13.69 4.51 -7.27
CA VAL A 26 14.40 4.25 -8.53
C VAL A 26 13.45 4.36 -9.72
N SER A 27 12.32 3.66 -9.69
CA SER A 27 11.35 3.68 -10.80
C SER A 27 10.76 5.09 -11.01
N ALA A 28 10.52 5.85 -9.93
CA ALA A 28 10.05 7.23 -10.06
C ALA A 28 11.10 8.13 -10.74
N ALA A 29 12.38 7.97 -10.39
CA ALA A 29 13.47 8.71 -11.03
C ALA A 29 13.60 8.34 -12.52
N GLU A 30 13.44 7.07 -12.88
CA GLU A 30 13.43 6.61 -14.28
C GLU A 30 12.28 7.22 -15.08
N LEU A 31 11.07 7.29 -14.51
CA LEU A 31 9.92 7.93 -15.16
C LEU A 31 10.17 9.42 -15.41
N VAL A 32 10.76 10.13 -14.44
CA VAL A 32 11.13 11.54 -14.59
C VAL A 32 12.19 11.72 -15.67
N ALA A 33 13.22 10.87 -15.70
CA ALA A 33 14.27 10.91 -16.72
C ALA A 33 13.73 10.64 -18.13
N ALA A 34 12.65 9.85 -18.24
CA ALA A 34 11.94 9.58 -19.49
C ALA A 34 10.82 10.60 -19.80
N GLU A 35 10.72 11.70 -19.04
CA GLU A 35 9.68 12.73 -19.17
C GLU A 35 8.23 12.21 -19.06
N GLN A 36 8.04 11.07 -18.39
CA GLN A 36 6.73 10.42 -18.21
C GLN A 36 6.03 10.92 -16.93
N PHE A 37 5.59 12.18 -16.97
CA PHE A 37 4.86 12.80 -15.86
C PHE A 37 3.40 12.34 -15.77
N GLY A 38 2.75 12.64 -14.64
CA GLY A 38 1.34 12.28 -14.41
C GLY A 38 1.12 10.82 -14.01
N LYS A 39 2.19 10.09 -13.73
CA LYS A 39 2.18 8.67 -13.33
C LYS A 39 2.61 8.50 -11.88
N MET A 40 2.06 7.47 -11.23
CA MET A 40 2.40 6.99 -9.90
C MET A 40 3.06 5.64 -10.01
N VAL A 41 4.13 5.41 -9.26
CA VAL A 41 4.73 4.08 -9.12
C VAL A 41 3.90 3.23 -8.17
N SER A 42 3.59 2.00 -8.56
CA SER A 42 2.78 1.06 -7.75
C SER A 42 3.42 -0.32 -7.68
N LEU A 43 3.14 -1.05 -6.58
CA LEU A 43 3.44 -2.47 -6.45
C LEU A 43 2.18 -3.27 -6.82
N ARG A 44 2.24 -4.05 -7.90
CA ARG A 44 1.16 -4.93 -8.34
C ARG A 44 1.74 -6.32 -8.62
N ASN A 45 1.15 -7.35 -8.02
CA ASN A 45 1.60 -8.75 -8.13
C ASN A 45 3.10 -8.96 -7.85
N GLY A 46 3.69 -8.14 -6.96
CA GLY A 46 5.11 -8.20 -6.61
C GLY A 46 6.02 -7.33 -7.48
N GLU A 47 5.50 -6.76 -8.57
CA GLU A 47 6.24 -5.97 -9.55
C GLU A 47 5.97 -4.48 -9.45
N ILE A 48 6.96 -3.69 -9.86
CA ILE A 48 6.88 -2.24 -9.91
C ILE A 48 6.34 -1.81 -11.26
N GLU A 49 5.23 -1.09 -11.24
CA GLU A 49 4.53 -0.67 -12.45
C GLU A 49 4.10 0.80 -12.35
N PRO A 50 4.27 1.59 -13.43
CA PRO A 50 3.70 2.93 -13.49
C PRO A 50 2.19 2.86 -13.78
N VAL A 51 1.41 3.68 -13.08
CA VAL A 51 -0.04 3.81 -13.27
C VAL A 51 -0.40 5.28 -13.39
N ASP A 52 -1.33 5.62 -14.30
CA ASP A 52 -1.79 6.99 -14.43
C ASP A 52 -2.46 7.48 -13.14
N LEU A 53 -2.10 8.69 -12.69
CA LEU A 53 -2.64 9.26 -11.46
C LEU A 53 -4.17 9.34 -11.48
N ALA A 54 -4.76 9.67 -12.64
CA ALA A 54 -6.21 9.69 -12.84
C ALA A 54 -6.87 8.34 -12.53
N CYS A 55 -6.24 7.23 -12.93
CA CYS A 55 -6.72 5.89 -12.62
C CYS A 55 -6.51 5.55 -11.14
N ALA A 56 -5.36 5.93 -10.57
CA ALA A 56 -5.02 5.63 -9.18
C ALA A 56 -5.99 6.27 -8.17
N VAL A 57 -6.53 7.46 -8.48
CA VAL A 57 -7.47 8.19 -7.62
C VAL A 57 -8.95 7.95 -7.96
N ALA A 58 -9.23 7.18 -9.02
CA ALA A 58 -10.60 7.01 -9.52
C ALA A 58 -11.55 6.37 -8.49
N ALA A 59 -11.03 5.49 -7.63
CA ALA A 59 -11.81 4.85 -6.58
C ALA A 59 -10.95 4.49 -5.36
N PRO A 60 -11.50 4.58 -4.14
CA PRO A 60 -10.80 4.14 -2.94
C PRO A 60 -10.63 2.63 -2.92
N LYS A 61 -9.45 2.15 -2.50
CA LYS A 61 -9.22 0.73 -2.22
C LYS A 61 -9.95 0.35 -0.94
N ARG A 62 -11.06 -0.38 -1.07
CA ARG A 62 -11.84 -0.91 0.06
C ARG A 62 -11.40 -2.33 0.39
N VAL A 63 -11.50 -2.67 1.66
CA VAL A 63 -11.42 -4.07 2.11
C VAL A 63 -12.75 -4.73 1.79
N ASP A 64 -12.71 -5.93 1.21
CA ASP A 64 -13.91 -6.76 1.03
C ASP A 64 -14.27 -7.43 2.38
N PRO A 65 -15.41 -7.08 3.02
CA PRO A 65 -15.82 -7.69 4.29
C PRO A 65 -16.17 -9.18 4.16
N ALA A 66 -16.45 -9.63 2.95
CA ALA A 66 -16.64 -11.03 2.60
C ALA A 66 -15.37 -11.65 2.00
N GLY A 67 -14.22 -10.95 2.06
CA GLY A 67 -12.96 -11.47 1.53
C GLY A 67 -12.41 -12.65 2.35
N GLN A 68 -11.60 -13.50 1.70
CA GLN A 68 -11.02 -14.69 2.34
C GLN A 68 -10.28 -14.37 3.64
N LEU A 69 -9.41 -13.35 3.62
CA LEU A 69 -8.63 -12.95 4.80
C LEU A 69 -9.52 -12.48 5.95
N VAL A 70 -10.60 -11.77 5.65
CA VAL A 70 -11.54 -11.29 6.67
C VAL A 70 -12.30 -12.48 7.29
N ARG A 71 -12.74 -13.45 6.47
CA ARG A 71 -13.37 -14.67 6.98
C ARG A 71 -12.43 -15.46 7.87
N GLN A 72 -11.21 -15.73 7.40
CA GLN A 72 -10.19 -16.46 8.17
C GLN A 72 -9.88 -15.77 9.51
N ALA A 73 -9.78 -14.43 9.51
CA ALA A 73 -9.59 -13.69 10.75
C ALA A 73 -10.77 -13.87 11.72
N ARG A 74 -12.02 -13.85 11.24
CA ARG A 74 -13.20 -14.14 12.08
C ARG A 74 -13.19 -15.58 12.61
N ASP A 75 -12.81 -16.55 11.80
CA ASP A 75 -12.70 -17.96 12.21
C ASP A 75 -11.65 -18.16 13.31
N LEU A 76 -10.60 -17.34 13.31
CA LEU A 76 -9.59 -17.27 14.38
C LEU A 76 -10.05 -16.48 15.61
N GLY A 77 -11.28 -15.96 15.63
CA GLY A 77 -11.84 -15.17 16.73
C GLY A 77 -11.46 -13.69 16.74
N VAL A 78 -10.89 -13.15 15.64
CA VAL A 78 -10.57 -11.73 15.52
C VAL A 78 -11.86 -10.91 15.36
N SER A 79 -12.07 -9.94 16.25
CA SER A 79 -13.13 -8.93 16.14
C SER A 79 -12.61 -7.66 15.46
N PHE A 80 -13.41 -7.10 14.55
CA PHE A 80 -13.07 -5.89 13.78
C PHE A 80 -13.68 -4.60 14.36
N GLY A 81 -14.20 -4.67 15.58
CA GLY A 81 -15.01 -3.58 16.15
C GLY A 81 -16.42 -3.53 15.56
N ALA A 82 -17.26 -2.65 16.12
CA ALA A 82 -18.58 -2.31 15.61
C ALA A 82 -18.52 -1.04 14.77
#